data_AF-A0A3Q0IYQ6-F1
#
_entry.id   AF-A0A3Q0IYQ6-F1
#
_cell.length_a   1.000
_cell.length_b   1.000
_cell.length_c   1.000
_cell.angle_alpha   90.00
_cell.angle_beta   90.00
_cell.angle_gamma   90.00
#
_symmetry.space_group_name_H-M   'P 1'
#
loop_
_entity.id
_entity.type
_entity.pdbx_description
1 polymer ?
#
loop_
_entity_poly.entity_id
_entity_poly.type
_entity_poly.pdbx_seq_one_letter_code
_entity_poly.pdbx_strand_id
1 'polypeptide(L)' 'MCHFLFQIEKMGELGLMGVEVPEDLGGTGLDYLAYAIATEEISRGCASCGVIMSVNNSLYLGPLLKFGNASRPA' A
#
# COMPACT_ATOMS: atom_id res chain seq x y z
N MET A 1 7.37 -23.01 -6.12
CA MET A 1 8.46 -22.09 -5.68
C MET A 1 7.88 -20.68 -5.67
N CYS A 2 7.92 -19.98 -4.54
CA CYS A 2 7.04 -18.86 -4.22
C CYS A 2 7.14 -17.71 -5.26
N HIS A 3 6.08 -17.43 -6.02
CA HIS A 3 5.95 -16.31 -6.98
C HIS A 3 5.76 -14.94 -6.28
N PHE A 4 6.36 -14.78 -5.10
CA PHE A 4 6.00 -13.74 -4.13
C PHE A 4 6.36 -12.33 -4.60
N LEU A 5 7.58 -12.15 -5.12
CA LEU A 5 8.08 -10.84 -5.59
C LEU A 5 7.24 -10.30 -6.75
N PHE A 6 6.87 -11.16 -7.70
CA PHE A 6 6.04 -10.79 -8.84
C PHE A 6 4.65 -10.27 -8.44
N GLN A 7 4.04 -10.82 -7.38
CA GLN A 7 2.74 -10.34 -6.92
C GLN A 7 2.85 -8.96 -6.28
N ILE A 8 3.90 -8.70 -5.50
CA ILE A 8 4.12 -7.38 -4.89
C ILE A 8 4.40 -6.31 -5.94
N GLU A 9 5.20 -6.63 -6.96
CA GLU A 9 5.45 -5.72 -8.10
C GLU A 9 4.14 -5.34 -8.80
N LYS A 10 3.30 -6.33 -9.14
CA LYS A 10 1.97 -6.07 -9.73
C LYS A 10 1.05 -5.26 -8.83
N MET A 11 1.07 -5.51 -7.52
CA MET A 11 0.28 -4.72 -6.57
C MET A 11 0.75 -3.27 -6.53
N GLY A 12 2.05 -3.03 -6.69
CA GLY A 12 2.63 -1.69 -6.86
C GLY A 12 2.15 -1.02 -8.15
N GLU A 13 2.21 -1.72 -9.28
CA GLU A 13 1.72 -1.22 -10.59
C GLU A 13 0.22 -0.87 -10.56
N LEU A 14 -0.57 -1.60 -9.77
CA LEU A 14 -2.00 -1.36 -9.56
C LEU A 14 -2.31 -0.27 -8.52
N GLY A 15 -1.29 0.32 -7.89
CA GLY A 15 -1.46 1.37 -6.87
C GLY A 15 -1.88 0.88 -5.48
N LEU A 16 -1.95 -0.44 -5.27
CA LEU A 16 -2.38 -1.03 -3.99
C LEU A 16 -1.35 -0.85 -2.87
N MET A 17 -0.12 -0.49 -3.21
CA MET A 17 0.97 -0.28 -2.25
C MET A 17 1.04 1.16 -1.70
N GLY A 18 0.17 2.07 -2.15
CA GLY A 18 0.13 3.46 -1.69
C GLY A 18 -1.27 4.07 -1.86
N VAL A 19 -2.27 3.45 -1.24
CA VAL A 19 -3.69 3.72 -1.48
C VAL A 19 -4.07 5.14 -1.03
N GLU A 20 -3.74 5.49 0.22
CA GLU A 20 -4.03 6.81 0.80
C GLU A 20 -2.94 7.86 0.47
N VAL A 21 -1.83 7.44 -0.11
CA VAL A 21 -0.74 8.36 -0.45
C VAL A 21 -1.26 9.34 -1.51
N PRO A 22 -1.05 10.66 -1.35
CA PRO A 22 -1.44 11.65 -2.34
C PRO A 22 -0.87 11.37 -3.74
N GLU A 23 -1.64 11.69 -4.78
CA GLU A 23 -1.23 11.46 -6.18
C GLU A 23 0.04 12.22 -6.57
N ASP A 24 0.29 13.41 -5.99
CA ASP A 24 1.50 14.19 -6.19
C ASP A 24 2.76 13.54 -5.59
N LEU A 25 2.58 12.60 -4.67
CA LEU A 25 3.63 11.76 -4.09
C LEU A 25 3.67 10.36 -4.71
N GLY A 26 2.94 10.12 -5.81
CA GLY A 26 2.94 8.84 -6.53
C GLY A 26 2.02 7.77 -5.96
N GLY A 27 1.09 8.14 -5.07
CA GLY A 27 0.04 7.25 -4.60
C GLY A 27 -1.25 7.35 -5.42
N THR A 28 -2.32 6.73 -4.92
CA THR A 28 -3.65 6.77 -5.58
C THR A 28 -4.61 7.80 -4.99
N GLY A 29 -4.27 8.44 -3.87
CA GLY A 29 -5.10 9.47 -3.24
C GLY A 29 -6.50 9.01 -2.80
N LEU A 30 -6.71 7.71 -2.63
CA LEU A 30 -7.98 7.10 -2.25
C LEU A 30 -8.19 7.14 -0.73
N ASP A 31 -9.40 6.84 -0.29
CA ASP A 31 -9.77 6.87 1.11
C ASP A 31 -9.53 5.53 1.86
N TYR A 32 -9.72 5.57 3.18
CA TYR A 32 -9.60 4.39 4.04
C TYR A 32 -10.62 3.29 3.71
N LEU A 33 -11.76 3.63 3.12
CA LEU A 33 -12.76 2.64 2.73
C LEU A 33 -12.26 1.82 1.54
N ALA A 34 -11.70 2.49 0.53
CA ALA A 34 -11.05 1.82 -0.60
C ALA A 34 -9.88 0.94 -0.14
N TYR A 35 -9.04 1.43 0.78
CA TYR A 35 -7.95 0.64 1.37
C TYR A 35 -8.46 -0.60 2.12
N ALA A 36 -9.53 -0.48 2.92
CA ALA A 36 -10.11 -1.59 3.64
C ALA A 36 -10.65 -2.67 2.69
N ILE A 37 -11.41 -2.27 1.67
CA ILE A 37 -11.94 -3.18 0.64
C ILE A 37 -10.78 -3.89 -0.08
N ALA A 38 -9.79 -3.13 -0.56
CA ALA A 38 -8.66 -3.72 -1.27
C ALA A 38 -7.87 -4.70 -0.38
N THR A 39 -7.70 -4.40 0.91
CA THR A 39 -7.06 -5.31 1.87
C THR A 39 -7.86 -6.59 2.06
N GLU A 40 -9.19 -6.50 2.15
CA GLU A 40 -10.09 -7.67 2.27
C GLU A 40 -10.00 -8.57 1.03
N GLU A 41 -10.08 -7.98 -0.16
CA GLU A 41 -10.01 -8.69 -1.44
C GLU A 41 -8.67 -9.40 -1.64
N ILE A 42 -7.55 -8.71 -1.38
CA ILE A 42 -6.21 -9.29 -1.49
C ILE A 42 -6.00 -10.38 -0.43
N SER A 43 -6.44 -10.16 0.81
CA SER A 43 -6.29 -11.13 1.90
C SER A 43 -7.09 -12.40 1.67
N ARG A 44 -8.25 -12.31 1.01
CA ARG A 44 -9.06 -13.47 0.60
C ARG A 44 -8.33 -14.36 -0.39
N GLY A 45 -7.53 -13.77 -1.29
CA GLY A 45 -6.68 -14.52 -2.23
C GLY A 45 -5.38 -15.02 -1.59
N CYS A 46 -4.68 -14.15 -0.86
CA CYS A 46 -3.43 -14.45 -0.18
C CYS A 46 -3.25 -13.57 1.06
N ALA A 47 -3.42 -14.18 2.25
CA ALA A 47 -3.24 -13.48 3.52
C ALA A 47 -1.85 -12.83 3.66
N SER A 48 -0.78 -13.48 3.19
CA SER A 48 0.58 -12.92 3.27
C SER A 48 0.77 -11.66 2.42
N CYS A 49 0.20 -11.61 1.21
CA CYS A 49 0.23 -10.40 0.38
C CYS A 49 -0.63 -9.29 1.00
N GLY A 50 -1.78 -9.64 1.58
CA GLY A 50 -2.65 -8.71 2.30
C GLY A 50 -1.94 -8.06 3.49
N VAL A 51 -1.18 -8.84 4.28
CA VAL A 51 -0.37 -8.30 5.38
C VAL A 51 0.71 -7.35 4.87
N ILE A 52 1.40 -7.66 3.77
CA ILE A 52 2.43 -6.78 3.21
C ILE A 52 1.82 -5.46 2.74
N MET A 53 0.73 -5.52 1.99
CA MET A 53 -0.02 -4.34 1.57
C MET A 53 -0.42 -3.50 2.78
N SER A 54 -0.94 -4.17 3.81
CA SER A 54 -1.42 -3.50 5.01
C SER A 54 -0.30 -2.79 5.75
N VAL A 55 0.83 -3.46 5.96
CA VAL A 55 2.00 -2.89 6.65
C VAL A 55 2.60 -1.73 5.85
N ASN A 56 2.70 -1.84 4.53
CA ASN A 56 3.26 -0.75 3.72
C ASN A 56 2.40 0.52 3.80
N ASN A 57 1.09 0.38 3.61
CA ASN A 57 0.17 1.51 3.67
C ASN A 57 0.08 2.11 5.09
N SER A 58 -0.05 1.28 6.12
CA SER A 58 -0.38 1.76 7.47
C SER A 58 0.82 2.02 8.37
N LEU A 59 1.87 1.18 8.35
CA LEU A 59 2.99 1.26 9.29
C LEU A 59 4.22 1.94 8.71
N TYR A 60 4.39 1.91 7.38
CA TYR A 60 5.47 2.64 6.72
C TYR A 60 4.99 4.02 6.23
N LEU A 61 4.03 4.04 5.31
CA LEU A 61 3.56 5.27 4.67
C LEU A 61 2.77 6.16 5.64
N GLY A 62 1.87 5.60 6.45
CA GLY A 62 1.06 6.37 7.42
C GLY A 62 1.90 7.28 8.34
N PRO A 63 2.88 6.76 9.10
CA PRO A 63 3.75 7.60 9.92
C PRO A 63 4.62 8.55 9.10
N LEU A 64 5.04 8.15 7.90
CA LEU A 64 5.87 8.99 7.04
C LEU A 64 5.09 10.20 6.51
N LEU A 65 3.83 10.02 6.12
CA LEU A 65 2.95 11.12 5.72
C LEU A 65 2.61 12.04 6.89
N LYS A 66 2.42 11.47 8.09
CA LYS A 66 1.99 12.22 9.27
C LYS A 66 3.11 12.98 9.97
N PHE A 67 4.32 12.41 10.01
CA PHE A 67 5.44 12.91 10.81
C PHE A 67 6.72 13.12 10.00
N GLY A 68 6.72 12.79 8.71
CA GLY A 68 7.85 13.00 7.82
C GLY A 68 8.16 14.48 7.63
N ASN A 69 9.42 14.76 7.31
CA ASN A 69 9.88 16.10 6.96
C ASN A 69 9.99 16.23 5.44
N ALA A 70 9.87 17.45 4.92
CA ALA A 70 9.94 17.73 3.48
C ALA A 70 11.28 17.30 2.83
N SER A 71 12.33 17.07 3.63
CA SER A 71 13.62 16.58 3.13
C SER A 71 13.63 15.10 2.76
N ARG A 72 12.59 14.33 3.08
CA ARG A 72 12.53 12.88 2.83
C ARG A 72 11.13 12.45 2.40
N PRO A 73 10.76 12.65 1.13
CA PRO A 73 9.46 12.22 0.61
C PRO A 73 9.35 10.68 0.64
N ALA A 74 8.11 10.22 0.76
CA ALA A 74 7.70 8.81 0.78
C ALA A 74 7.93 8.10 -0.55
#